data_AF-A0A956QWD7-F1
#
_entry.id   AF-A0A956QWD7-F1
#
_cell.length_a   1.000
_cell.length_b   1.000
_cell.length_c   1.000
_cell.angle_alpha   90.00
_cell.angle_beta   90.00
_cell.angle_gamma   90.00
#
_symmetry.space_group_name_H-M   'P 1'
#
loop_
_entity.id
_entity.type
_entity.pdbx_description
1 polymer ?
#
loop_
_entity_poly.entity_id
_entity_poly.type
_entity_poly.pdbx_seq_one_letter_code
_entity_poly.pdbx_strand_id
1 'polypeptide(L)' 'MGTVKKVVGKIKLQIQAGKANPAPPIGPALGQHGVNIM' A
#
# COMPACT_ATOMS: atom_id res chain seq x y z
N MET A 1 -5.39 16.88 23.29
CA MET A 1 -5.52 15.41 23.21
C MET A 1 -5.70 15.05 21.73
N GLY A 2 -4.61 14.78 21.00
CA GLY A 2 -4.71 14.43 19.57
C GLY A 2 -5.30 13.02 19.40
N THR A 3 -6.30 12.87 18.55
CA THR A 3 -6.96 11.57 18.31
C THR A 3 -5.99 10.61 17.60
N VAL A 4 -5.82 9.42 18.17
CA VAL A 4 -5.06 8.35 17.52
C VAL A 4 -5.84 7.90 16.29
N LYS A 5 -5.24 8.01 15.10
CA LYS A 5 -5.85 7.50 13.87
C LYS A 5 -5.92 5.98 13.95
N LYS A 6 -7.11 5.42 13.68
CA LYS A 6 -7.31 3.97 13.62
C LYS A 6 -6.63 3.41 12.36
N VAL A 7 -6.08 2.21 12.47
CA VAL A 7 -5.54 1.47 11.31
C VAL A 7 -6.72 1.10 10.40
N VAL A 8 -6.67 1.55 9.14
CA VAL A 8 -7.74 1.35 8.16
C VAL A 8 -7.52 0.13 7.24
N GLY A 9 -6.34 -0.46 7.27
CA GLY A 9 -5.99 -1.64 6.48
C GLY A 9 -4.54 -2.09 6.71
N LYS A 10 -4.26 -3.35 6.39
CA LYS A 10 -2.90 -3.92 6.37
C LYS A 10 -2.69 -4.68 5.07
N ILE A 11 -1.64 -4.36 4.35
CA ILE A 11 -1.30 -4.98 3.07
C ILE A 11 0.06 -5.66 3.24
N LYS A 12 0.15 -6.94 2.88
CA LYS A 12 1.41 -7.70 2.88
C LYS A 12 1.74 -8.09 1.44
N LEU A 13 2.86 -7.58 0.93
CA LEU A 13 3.33 -7.87 -0.42
C LEU A 13 4.71 -8.52 -0.32
N GLN A 14 4.94 -9.56 -1.11
CA GLN A 14 6.25 -10.16 -1.29
C GLN A 14 6.81 -9.65 -2.63
N ILE A 15 7.77 -8.74 -2.55
CA ILE A 15 8.40 -8.14 -3.73
C ILE A 15 9.91 -8.06 -3.55
N GLN A 16 10.63 -8.06 -4.66
CA GLN A 16 12.07 -7.85 -4.65
C GLN A 16 12.37 -6.39 -4.29
N ALA A 17 13.49 -6.15 -3.60
CA ALA A 17 13.95 -4.81 -3.27
C ALA A 17 14.10 -3.96 -4.55
N GLY A 18 13.64 -2.71 -4.50
CA GLY A 18 13.71 -1.79 -5.64
C GLY A 18 12.76 -2.09 -6.81
N LYS A 19 11.92 -3.13 -6.74
CA LYS A 19 10.94 -3.47 -7.79
C LYS A 19 9.49 -3.07 -7.46
N ALA A 20 9.31 -2.02 -6.66
CA ALA A 20 7.97 -1.47 -6.41
C ALA A 20 7.52 -0.63 -7.62
N ASN A 21 6.59 -1.13 -8.42
CA ASN A 21 6.00 -0.42 -9.56
C ASN A 21 4.47 -0.64 -9.61
N PRO A 22 3.70 0.10 -10.41
CA PRO A 22 2.24 -0.04 -10.47
C PRO A 22 1.74 -1.32 -11.14
N ALA A 23 2.64 -2.15 -11.67
CA ALA A 23 2.21 -3.39 -12.30
C ALA A 23 1.62 -4.35 -11.23
N PRO A 24 0.82 -5.35 -11.65
CA PRO A 24 0.41 -6.42 -10.75
C PRO A 24 1.62 -7.09 -10.09
N PRO A 25 1.57 -7.42 -8.78
CA PRO A 25 0.41 -7.33 -7.88
C PRO A 25 0.28 -6.00 -7.11
N ILE A 26 1.23 -5.08 -7.23
CA ILE A 26 1.39 -3.94 -6.31
C ILE A 26 0.38 -2.82 -6.60
N GLY A 27 0.25 -2.39 -7.85
CA GLY A 27 -0.68 -1.31 -8.22
C GLY A 27 -2.13 -1.60 -7.83
N PRO A 28 -2.68 -2.79 -8.17
CA PRO A 28 -4.02 -3.17 -7.72
C PRO A 28 -4.15 -3.20 -6.20
N ALA A 29 -3.17 -3.78 -5.48
CA ALA A 29 -3.22 -3.90 -4.03
C ALA A 29 -3.20 -2.53 -3.32
N LEU A 30 -2.34 -1.60 -3.75
CA LEU A 30 -2.26 -0.27 -3.14
C LEU A 30 -3.42 0.64 -3.56
N GLY A 31 -3.81 0.59 -4.85
CA GLY A 31 -4.89 1.41 -5.39
C GLY A 31 -6.25 1.12 -4.76
N GLN A 32 -6.53 -0.14 -4.42
CA GLN A 32 -7.75 -0.51 -3.68
C GLN A 32 -7.85 0.14 -2.30
N HIS A 33 -6.72 0.49 -1.70
CA HIS A 33 -6.65 1.18 -0.41
C HIS A 33 -6.39 2.69 -0.55
N GLY A 34 -6.46 3.24 -1.77
CA GLY A 34 -6.21 4.66 -2.04
C GLY A 34 -4.77 5.09 -1.73
N VAL A 35 -3.82 4.16 -1.78
CA VAL A 35 -2.40 4.45 -1.54
C VAL A 35 -1.71 4.73 -2.88
N ASN A 36 -1.18 5.95 -3.04
CA ASN A 36 -0.43 6.32 -4.23
C ASN A 36 0.96 5.67 -4.25
N ILE A 37 1.41 5.28 -5.46
CA ILE A 37 2.72 4.67 -5.72
C ILE A 37 3.66 5.56 -6.56
N MET A 38 3.18 6.70 -7.06
CA MET A 38 3.95 7.74 -7.76
C MET A 38 3.41 9.13 -7.44
#